data_AF-A0A8H7CA90-F1
#
_entry.id   AF-A0A8H7CA90-F1
#
_cell.length_a   1.000
_cell.length_b   1.000
_cell.length_c   1.000
_cell.angle_alpha   90.00
_cell.angle_beta   90.00
_cell.angle_gamma   90.00
#
_symmetry.space_group_name_H-M   'P 1'
#
loop_
_entity.id
_entity.type
_entity.pdbx_description
1 polymer ?
#
loop_
_entity_poly.entity_id
_entity_poly.type
_entity_poly.pdbx_seq_one_letter_code
_entity_poly.pdbx_strand_id
1 'polypeptide(L)'
;MRCAFTAIVASALLSLVVAASDLVNRDISIDVCGEVDAELTVPNLLFPGHPITIGIIKECLCVSTIPQYITSNVLILGALALAGKDAIIAELTAMVNNCAGRTECHYPLHSVPSCKSGSPCFFTCKDGYTAYPAGSYPTQCVCSYPYTECNGKCGTYKGCPSSYLTKRDLWGGHKCPTGFTACHIPGRNANSWECLDTETDLESCGGCPSLYSDSLPGKDCTAIPGVSDVSCIKGNCVIHKCMAGFDLSGHSECIYSEDKDPHILAAQYGLEHSQL
;
A
#
# COMPACT_ATOMS: atom_id res chain seq x y z
N MET A 1 -6.08 -28.66 4.93
CA MET A 1 -4.96 -29.57 5.30
C MET A 1 -4.68 -29.27 6.76
N ARG A 2 -4.83 -30.23 7.66
CA ARG A 2 -4.73 -29.99 9.10
C ARG A 2 -3.27 -30.06 9.53
N CYS A 3 -2.78 -29.08 10.28
CA CYS A 3 -1.42 -29.07 10.78
C CYS A 3 -1.25 -30.17 11.85
N ALA A 4 -0.19 -30.97 11.75
CA ALA A 4 0.28 -31.80 12.85
C ALA A 4 1.65 -31.25 13.22
N PHE A 5 1.77 -30.67 14.42
CA PHE A 5 3.00 -30.06 14.90
C PHE A 5 3.90 -31.14 15.50
N THR A 6 5.13 -31.27 15.02
CA THR A 6 6.19 -31.96 15.78
C THR A 6 6.82 -30.92 16.70
N ALA A 7 6.56 -31.04 18.00
CA ALA A 7 7.08 -30.16 19.02
C ALA A 7 8.62 -30.08 18.93
N ILE A 8 9.15 -28.95 18.47
CA ILE A 8 10.53 -28.58 18.70
C ILE A 8 10.46 -27.54 19.82
N VAL A 9 10.98 -27.93 20.99
CA VAL A 9 11.17 -27.04 22.13
C VAL A 9 12.18 -25.97 21.70
N ALA A 10 11.70 -24.87 21.15
CA ALA A 10 12.54 -23.73 20.80
C ALA A 10 12.92 -23.03 22.10
N SER A 11 14.17 -23.22 22.54
CA SER A 11 14.75 -22.44 23.63
C SER A 11 14.87 -20.99 23.16
N ALA A 12 13.95 -20.13 23.58
CA ALA A 12 13.94 -18.72 23.21
C ALA A 12 15.12 -18.01 23.90
N LEU A 13 16.21 -17.79 23.15
CA LEU A 13 17.20 -16.79 23.50
C LEU A 13 16.56 -15.41 23.33
N LEU A 14 16.52 -14.64 24.42
CA LEU A 14 16.07 -13.26 24.47
C LEU A 14 16.79 -12.44 23.37
N SER A 15 16.07 -12.10 22.31
CA SER A 15 16.41 -10.95 21.47
C SER A 15 15.39 -9.87 21.77
N LEU A 16 15.85 -8.80 22.42
CA LEU A 16 15.09 -7.57 22.62
C LEU A 16 14.80 -6.94 21.25
N VAL A 17 13.65 -7.30 20.67
CA VAL A 17 13.08 -6.52 19.57
C VAL A 17 11.91 -5.75 20.17
N VAL A 18 12.13 -4.46 20.41
CA VAL A 18 11.07 -3.52 20.80
C VAL A 18 10.17 -3.34 19.57
N ALA A 19 9.07 -4.09 19.51
CA ALA A 19 8.00 -3.81 18.57
C ALA A 19 7.03 -2.83 19.23
N ALA A 20 7.09 -1.58 18.79
CA ALA A 20 6.12 -0.55 19.18
C ALA A 20 4.71 -1.01 18.80
N SER A 21 3.83 -1.01 19.80
CA SER A 21 2.41 -1.27 19.62
C SER A 21 1.71 0.04 19.26
N ASP A 22 1.39 0.21 17.97
CA ASP A 22 0.31 1.10 17.54
C ASP A 22 -0.69 0.26 16.75
N LEU A 23 -1.81 -0.06 17.40
CA LEU A 23 -3.03 -0.58 16.78
C LEU A 23 -3.69 0.56 15.99
N VAL A 24 -3.10 0.88 14.83
CA VAL A 24 -3.79 1.55 13.75
C VAL A 24 -4.06 0.49 12.71
N ASN A 25 -5.29 0.49 12.19
CA ASN A 25 -5.76 -0.24 11.03
C ASN A 25 -4.87 0.09 9.81
N ARG A 26 -3.62 -0.38 9.81
CA ARG A 26 -2.74 -0.34 8.65
C ARG A 26 -3.39 -1.25 7.63
N ASP A 27 -3.48 -0.78 6.39
CA ASP A 27 -3.73 -1.68 5.27
C ASP A 27 -2.59 -2.70 5.27
N ILE A 28 -2.86 -3.86 5.87
CA ILE A 28 -1.95 -4.99 5.90
C ILE A 28 -1.98 -5.57 4.50
N SER A 29 -0.90 -5.32 3.76
CA SER A 29 -0.70 -5.85 2.41
C SER A 29 -0.12 -7.26 2.43
N ILE A 30 0.56 -7.65 3.51
CA ILE A 30 1.23 -8.95 3.66
C ILE A 30 1.03 -9.48 5.09
N ASP A 31 0.62 -10.74 5.22
CA ASP A 31 0.53 -11.45 6.50
C ASP A 31 0.90 -12.92 6.33
N VAL A 32 1.17 -13.62 7.43
CA VAL A 32 1.37 -15.07 7.44
C VAL A 32 0.22 -15.72 8.18
N CYS A 33 -0.52 -16.59 7.50
CA CYS A 33 -1.72 -17.23 8.04
C CYS A 33 -1.63 -18.77 7.93
N GLY A 34 -2.27 -19.46 8.87
CA GLY A 34 -2.32 -20.92 8.86
C GLY A 34 -3.43 -21.49 9.77
N GLU A 35 -3.85 -22.71 9.47
CA GLU A 35 -4.77 -23.48 10.32
C GLU A 35 -3.99 -24.20 11.42
N VAL A 36 -3.87 -23.56 12.58
CA VAL A 36 -3.20 -24.15 13.75
C VAL A 36 -4.08 -25.27 14.30
N ASP A 37 -3.48 -26.44 14.52
CA ASP A 37 -4.07 -27.62 15.17
C ASP A 37 -2.98 -28.25 16.03
N ALA A 38 -2.66 -27.59 17.16
CA ALA A 38 -1.51 -27.91 18.01
C ALA A 38 -1.78 -27.58 19.48
N GLU A 39 -1.05 -28.23 20.38
CA GLU A 39 -1.09 -27.93 21.82
C GLU A 39 -0.28 -26.65 22.13
N LEU A 40 -0.98 -25.63 22.64
CA LEU A 40 -0.34 -24.43 23.18
C LEU A 40 0.34 -24.80 24.49
N THR A 41 1.67 -24.79 24.47
CA THR A 41 2.50 -24.99 25.64
C THR A 41 3.26 -23.70 25.91
N VAL A 42 3.14 -23.17 27.12
CA VAL A 42 3.74 -21.88 27.50
C VAL A 42 4.79 -22.06 28.58
N PRO A 43 5.82 -21.18 28.63
CA PRO A 43 6.78 -21.19 29.72
C PRO A 43 6.07 -20.85 31.04
N ASN A 44 6.47 -21.55 32.10
CA ASN A 44 5.94 -21.34 33.44
C ASN A 44 6.78 -20.32 34.19
N LEU A 45 6.19 -19.17 34.53
CA LEU A 45 6.87 -18.12 35.30
C LEU A 45 7.20 -18.56 36.74
N LEU A 46 6.42 -19.48 37.33
CA LEU A 46 6.60 -19.94 38.71
C LEU A 46 7.63 -21.08 38.81
N PHE A 47 7.72 -21.93 37.78
CA PHE A 47 8.65 -23.07 37.74
C PHE A 47 9.42 -23.09 36.41
N PRO A 48 10.57 -22.41 36.33
CA PRO A 48 11.40 -22.38 35.14
C PRO A 48 11.79 -23.80 34.69
N GLY A 49 11.64 -24.09 33.40
CA GLY A 49 11.94 -25.40 32.81
C GLY A 49 10.80 -26.43 32.84
N HIS A 50 9.66 -26.12 33.46
CA HIS A 50 8.47 -26.98 33.47
C HIS A 50 7.32 -26.29 32.73
N PRO A 51 7.27 -26.36 31.39
CA PRO A 51 6.28 -25.66 30.60
C PRO A 51 4.88 -26.23 30.87
N ILE A 52 3.86 -25.37 30.78
CA ILE A 52 2.45 -25.73 31.05
C ILE A 52 1.71 -25.83 29.72
N THR A 53 1.06 -26.98 29.50
CA THR A 53 0.11 -27.15 28.39
C THR A 53 -1.22 -26.51 28.76
N ILE A 54 -1.63 -25.50 28.00
CA ILE A 54 -2.91 -24.79 28.20
C ILE A 54 -4.05 -25.57 27.54
N GLY A 55 -3.80 -26.13 26.35
CA GLY A 55 -4.76 -26.92 25.60
C GLY A 55 -4.50 -26.89 24.09
N ILE A 56 -5.37 -27.56 23.33
CA ILE A 56 -5.28 -27.62 21.88
C ILE A 56 -5.92 -26.37 21.26
N ILE A 57 -5.18 -25.68 20.41
CA ILE A 57 -5.67 -24.59 19.57
C ILE A 57 -5.96 -25.16 18.19
N LYS A 58 -7.23 -25.09 17.79
CA LYS A 58 -7.74 -25.58 16.51
C LYS A 58 -8.46 -24.47 15.76
N GLU A 59 -7.70 -23.50 15.26
CA GLU A 59 -8.23 -22.27 14.68
C GLU A 59 -7.34 -21.78 13.52
N CYS A 60 -7.94 -21.08 12.57
CA CYS A 60 -7.19 -20.37 11.54
C CYS A 60 -6.72 -19.04 12.12
N LEU A 61 -5.41 -18.83 12.20
CA LEU A 61 -4.79 -17.64 12.77
C LEU A 61 -3.81 -17.01 11.78
N CYS A 62 -3.75 -15.69 11.81
CA CYS A 62 -2.74 -14.90 11.12
C CYS A 62 -1.87 -14.18 12.14
N VAL A 63 -0.60 -13.93 11.82
CA VAL A 63 0.34 -13.31 12.77
C VAL A 63 -0.18 -11.94 13.23
N SER A 64 -0.77 -11.14 12.34
CA SER A 64 -1.31 -9.83 12.70
C SER A 64 -2.51 -9.86 13.65
N THR A 65 -3.29 -10.95 13.68
CA THR A 65 -4.54 -11.05 14.46
C THR A 65 -4.32 -11.69 15.83
N ILE A 66 -3.15 -12.28 16.09
CA ILE A 66 -2.79 -12.91 17.37
C ILE A 66 -3.04 -11.98 18.58
N PRO A 67 -2.65 -10.69 18.58
CA PRO A 67 -2.87 -9.84 19.75
C PRO A 67 -4.35 -9.68 20.11
N GLN A 68 -5.22 -9.61 19.10
CA GLN A 68 -6.68 -9.54 19.29
C GLN A 68 -7.23 -10.89 19.75
N TYR A 69 -6.74 -12.00 19.18
CA TYR A 69 -7.14 -13.35 19.56
C TYR A 69 -6.87 -13.67 21.05
N ILE A 70 -5.72 -13.22 21.57
CA ILE A 70 -5.37 -13.39 22.99
C ILE A 70 -6.39 -12.69 23.91
N THR A 71 -6.91 -11.54 23.49
CA THR A 71 -7.88 -10.78 24.29
C THR A 71 -9.30 -11.32 24.22
N SER A 72 -9.63 -12.12 23.19
CA SER A 72 -10.97 -12.67 22.98
C SER A 72 -11.11 -14.14 23.42
N ASN A 73 -10.01 -14.90 23.48
CA ASN A 73 -10.05 -16.31 23.82
C ASN A 73 -9.90 -16.55 25.34
N VAL A 74 -10.95 -17.10 25.96
CA VAL A 74 -11.01 -17.37 27.40
C VAL A 74 -9.95 -18.36 27.92
N LEU A 75 -9.52 -19.32 27.09
CA LEU A 75 -8.46 -20.27 27.46
C LEU A 75 -7.12 -19.56 27.60
N ILE A 76 -6.86 -18.62 26.69
CA ILE A 76 -5.60 -17.86 26.64
C ILE A 76 -5.57 -16.77 27.72
N LEU A 77 -6.73 -16.18 28.05
CA LEU A 77 -6.85 -15.24 29.17
C LEU A 77 -6.37 -15.86 30.49
N GLY A 78 -6.65 -17.14 30.74
CA GLY A 78 -6.12 -17.85 31.91
C GLY A 78 -4.60 -18.06 31.87
N ALA A 79 -4.03 -18.27 30.67
CA ALA A 79 -2.60 -18.46 30.49
C ALA A 79 -1.79 -17.16 30.68
N LEU A 80 -2.40 -15.98 30.48
CA LEU A 80 -1.72 -14.69 30.65
C LEU A 80 -1.09 -14.51 32.03
N ALA A 81 -1.77 -14.98 33.08
CA ALA A 81 -1.26 -14.92 34.45
C ALA A 81 -0.08 -15.86 34.70
N LEU A 82 0.11 -16.90 33.87
CA LEU A 82 1.08 -17.97 34.06
C LEU A 82 2.37 -17.76 33.26
N ALA A 83 2.28 -17.15 32.08
CA ALA A 83 3.40 -16.99 31.15
C ALA A 83 3.66 -15.54 30.72
N GLY A 84 2.71 -14.64 30.92
CA GLY A 84 2.75 -13.28 30.39
C GLY A 84 2.33 -13.20 28.92
N LYS A 85 1.90 -11.99 28.50
CA LYS A 85 1.36 -11.75 27.15
C LYS A 85 2.38 -12.01 26.05
N ASP A 86 3.62 -11.55 26.24
CA ASP A 86 4.66 -11.61 25.20
C ASP A 86 5.09 -13.05 24.90
N ALA A 87 5.18 -13.90 25.94
CA ALA A 87 5.48 -15.32 25.76
C ALA A 87 4.38 -16.02 24.97
N ILE A 88 3.11 -15.73 25.27
CA ILE A 88 1.98 -16.30 24.53
C ILE A 88 1.96 -15.85 23.08
N ILE A 89 2.23 -14.57 22.81
CA ILE A 89 2.36 -14.05 21.43
C ILE A 89 3.47 -14.81 20.71
N ALA A 90 4.64 -14.95 21.32
CA ALA A 90 5.78 -15.65 20.71
C ALA A 90 5.43 -17.10 20.36
N GLU A 91 4.77 -17.84 21.27
CA GLU A 91 4.36 -19.22 21.03
C GLU A 91 3.28 -19.34 19.95
N LEU A 92 2.26 -18.47 19.95
CA LEU A 92 1.23 -18.45 18.90
C LEU A 92 1.82 -18.07 17.54
N THR A 93 2.74 -17.10 17.50
CA THR A 93 3.44 -16.72 16.28
C THR A 93 4.32 -17.86 15.78
N ALA A 94 5.01 -18.57 16.68
CA ALA A 94 5.79 -19.76 16.35
C ALA A 94 4.89 -20.90 15.83
N MET A 95 3.70 -21.10 16.41
CA MET A 95 2.73 -22.09 15.93
C MET A 95 2.27 -21.79 14.51
N VAL A 96 1.94 -20.54 14.19
CA VAL A 96 1.57 -20.13 12.82
C VAL A 96 2.77 -20.28 11.88
N ASN A 97 3.94 -19.80 12.27
CA ASN A 97 5.15 -19.84 11.46
C ASN A 97 5.68 -21.26 11.24
N ASN A 98 5.40 -22.22 12.10
CA ASN A 98 5.87 -23.61 11.95
C ASN A 98 4.75 -24.56 11.48
N CYS A 99 3.56 -24.04 11.16
CA CYS A 99 2.43 -24.83 10.67
C CYS A 99 2.72 -25.42 9.28
N ALA A 100 2.51 -26.73 9.13
CA ALA A 100 2.50 -27.39 7.83
C ALA A 100 1.26 -26.98 7.02
N GLY A 101 1.43 -26.02 6.10
CA GLY A 101 0.32 -25.41 5.37
C GLY A 101 0.11 -23.92 5.69
N ARG A 102 1.10 -23.26 6.33
CA ARG A 102 1.15 -21.80 6.39
C ARG A 102 1.26 -21.22 4.98
N THR A 103 0.63 -20.07 4.78
CA THR A 103 0.67 -19.33 3.53
C THR A 103 1.03 -17.88 3.83
N GLU A 104 1.92 -17.32 3.02
CA GLU A 104 2.11 -15.87 2.96
C GLU A 104 0.98 -15.27 2.13
N CYS A 105 0.16 -14.47 2.77
CA CYS A 105 -1.05 -13.89 2.21
C CYS A 105 -0.77 -12.47 1.76
N HIS A 106 -0.98 -12.21 0.47
CA HIS A 106 -0.97 -10.87 -0.09
C HIS A 106 -2.40 -10.36 -0.22
N TYR A 107 -2.71 -9.29 0.49
CA TYR A 107 -4.06 -8.74 0.54
C TYR A 107 -4.19 -7.53 -0.38
N PRO A 108 -5.26 -7.44 -1.18
CA PRO A 108 -5.51 -6.29 -2.04
C PRO A 108 -5.92 -5.07 -1.22
N LEU A 109 -5.80 -3.88 -1.81
CA LEU A 109 -6.34 -2.65 -1.25
C LEU A 109 -7.85 -2.77 -1.01
N HIS A 110 -8.37 -2.02 -0.04
CA HIS A 110 -9.78 -2.08 0.37
C HIS A 110 -10.25 -3.48 0.78
N SER A 111 -9.35 -4.29 1.34
CA SER A 111 -9.70 -5.57 1.95
C SER A 111 -9.48 -5.57 3.46
N VAL A 112 -10.16 -6.50 4.11
CA VAL A 112 -9.99 -6.84 5.52
C VAL A 112 -9.59 -8.32 5.58
N PRO A 113 -8.36 -8.63 6.01
CA PRO A 113 -7.88 -9.99 6.22
C PRO A 113 -8.79 -10.78 7.15
N SER A 114 -9.09 -12.04 6.82
CA SER A 114 -9.87 -12.93 7.68
C SER A 114 -9.50 -14.39 7.40
N CYS A 115 -8.79 -15.03 8.34
CA CYS A 115 -8.41 -16.43 8.20
C CYS A 115 -9.64 -17.34 8.27
N LYS A 116 -9.84 -18.22 7.27
CA LYS A 116 -10.89 -19.25 7.29
C LYS A 116 -10.30 -20.65 7.12
N SER A 117 -10.91 -21.63 7.77
CA SER A 117 -10.52 -23.04 7.56
C SER A 117 -10.69 -23.41 6.08
N GLY A 118 -9.66 -24.02 5.49
CA GLY A 118 -9.54 -24.31 4.06
C GLY A 118 -9.01 -23.15 3.20
N SER A 119 -9.03 -21.91 3.70
CA SER A 119 -8.55 -20.73 2.98
C SER A 119 -7.91 -19.72 3.95
N PRO A 120 -6.63 -19.91 4.33
CA PRO A 120 -5.94 -19.05 5.29
C PRO A 120 -5.86 -17.59 4.86
N CYS A 121 -5.74 -17.34 3.55
CA CYS A 121 -5.66 -16.00 2.97
C CYS A 121 -7.03 -15.42 2.57
N PHE A 122 -8.11 -15.88 3.19
CA PHE A 122 -9.41 -15.31 2.92
C PHE A 122 -9.44 -13.83 3.35
N PHE A 123 -10.18 -13.02 2.59
CA PHE A 123 -10.39 -11.61 2.87
C PHE A 123 -11.80 -11.21 2.48
N THR A 124 -12.26 -10.11 3.07
CA THR A 124 -13.53 -9.49 2.69
C THR A 124 -13.26 -8.06 2.24
N CYS A 125 -13.90 -7.63 1.16
CA CYS A 125 -13.77 -6.25 0.70
C CYS A 125 -14.52 -5.30 1.64
N LYS A 126 -13.90 -4.16 1.94
CA LYS A 126 -14.48 -3.04 2.68
C LYS A 126 -14.81 -1.90 1.72
N ASP A 127 -15.31 -0.79 2.26
CA ASP A 127 -15.51 0.46 1.52
C ASP A 127 -16.41 0.36 0.28
N GLY A 128 -17.30 -0.63 0.23
CA GLY A 128 -18.24 -0.84 -0.88
C GLY A 128 -17.64 -1.55 -2.10
N TYR A 129 -16.38 -1.98 -2.02
CA TYR A 129 -15.75 -2.76 -3.09
C TYR A 129 -16.29 -4.18 -3.13
N THR A 130 -16.20 -4.79 -4.31
CA THR A 130 -16.67 -6.14 -4.56
C THR A 130 -15.50 -7.06 -4.90
N ALA A 131 -15.56 -8.29 -4.39
CA ALA A 131 -14.51 -9.28 -4.58
C ALA A 131 -14.48 -9.77 -6.04
N TYR A 132 -13.31 -9.79 -6.66
CA TYR A 132 -13.12 -10.21 -8.04
C TYR A 132 -11.87 -11.10 -8.19
N PRO A 133 -11.90 -12.13 -9.07
CA PRO A 133 -13.03 -12.59 -9.89
C PRO A 133 -14.21 -13.08 -9.05
N ALA A 134 -15.43 -12.89 -9.58
CA ALA A 134 -16.64 -13.33 -8.91
C ALA A 134 -16.68 -14.86 -8.89
N GLY A 135 -16.69 -15.45 -7.69
CA GLY A 135 -16.69 -16.90 -7.51
C GLY A 135 -15.75 -17.35 -6.40
N SER A 136 -15.17 -18.54 -6.58
CA SER A 136 -14.22 -19.12 -5.64
C SER A 136 -12.83 -18.50 -5.86
N TYR A 137 -12.23 -17.96 -4.79
CA TYR A 137 -10.89 -17.34 -4.76
C TYR A 137 -10.79 -15.95 -5.41
N PRO A 138 -11.42 -14.91 -4.82
CA PRO A 138 -11.15 -13.55 -5.23
C PRO A 138 -9.70 -13.17 -4.95
N THR A 139 -9.09 -12.37 -5.83
CA THR A 139 -7.71 -11.90 -5.72
C THR A 139 -7.63 -10.39 -5.50
N GLN A 140 -8.72 -9.67 -5.79
CA GLN A 140 -8.78 -8.22 -5.70
C GLN A 140 -10.16 -7.73 -5.26
N CYS A 141 -10.18 -6.51 -4.71
CA CYS A 141 -11.39 -5.76 -4.43
C CYS A 141 -11.53 -4.67 -5.49
N VAL A 142 -12.60 -4.74 -6.29
CA VAL A 142 -12.82 -3.83 -7.42
C VAL A 142 -14.11 -3.06 -7.28
N CYS A 143 -14.08 -1.82 -7.77
CA CYS A 143 -15.26 -0.99 -7.96
C CYS A 143 -15.72 -1.08 -9.41
N SER A 144 -16.54 -2.09 -9.71
CA SER A 144 -17.06 -2.30 -11.07
C SER A 144 -18.29 -1.44 -11.35
N TYR A 145 -18.48 -1.07 -12.61
CA TYR A 145 -19.70 -0.42 -13.09
C TYR A 145 -20.95 -1.19 -12.63
N PRO A 146 -22.02 -0.52 -12.15
CA PRO A 146 -22.34 0.91 -12.24
C PRO A 146 -21.82 1.77 -11.07
N TYR A 147 -20.95 1.24 -10.23
CA TYR A 147 -20.39 1.97 -9.09
C TYR A 147 -19.17 2.79 -9.53
N THR A 148 -18.87 3.85 -8.77
CA THR A 148 -17.72 4.74 -8.99
C THR A 148 -16.99 4.89 -7.67
N GLU A 149 -15.66 4.89 -7.71
CA GLU A 149 -14.84 5.17 -6.54
C GLU A 149 -14.82 6.68 -6.26
N CYS A 150 -15.08 7.06 -5.02
CA CYS A 150 -14.99 8.43 -4.55
C CYS A 150 -14.40 8.50 -3.14
N ASN A 151 -13.27 9.21 -2.98
CA ASN A 151 -12.56 9.36 -1.71
C ASN A 151 -12.30 8.01 -1.00
N GLY A 152 -11.83 7.00 -1.76
CA GLY A 152 -11.54 5.66 -1.24
C GLY A 152 -12.76 4.80 -0.89
N LYS A 153 -13.96 5.17 -1.38
CA LYS A 153 -15.20 4.40 -1.22
C LYS A 153 -15.85 4.13 -2.56
N CYS A 154 -16.26 2.91 -2.80
CA CYS A 154 -17.00 2.50 -3.97
C CYS A 154 -18.52 2.58 -3.72
N GLY A 155 -19.26 3.23 -4.62
CA GLY A 155 -20.70 3.37 -4.49
C GLY A 155 -21.35 4.07 -5.68
N THR A 156 -22.66 4.28 -5.59
CA THR A 156 -23.42 5.05 -6.58
C THR A 156 -23.39 6.53 -6.21
N TYR A 157 -22.55 7.29 -6.90
CA TYR A 157 -22.43 8.73 -6.70
C TYR A 157 -22.99 9.47 -7.92
N LYS A 158 -23.77 10.54 -7.68
CA LYS A 158 -24.18 11.47 -8.75
C LYS A 158 -23.05 12.41 -9.18
N GLY A 159 -21.97 12.44 -8.40
CA GLY A 159 -20.74 13.18 -8.59
C GLY A 159 -19.85 12.92 -7.37
N CYS A 160 -18.53 12.88 -7.56
CA CYS A 160 -17.59 12.70 -6.46
C CYS A 160 -17.16 14.08 -5.93
N PRO A 161 -17.61 14.52 -4.74
CA PRO A 161 -17.09 15.74 -4.15
C PRO A 161 -15.63 15.49 -3.77
N SER A 162 -14.70 16.22 -4.38
CA SER A 162 -13.35 16.32 -3.81
C SER A 162 -13.51 16.85 -2.38
N SER A 163 -12.72 16.32 -1.45
CA SER A 163 -12.78 16.58 -0.01
C SER A 163 -12.55 18.05 0.40
N TYR A 164 -12.62 18.99 -0.53
CA TYR A 164 -12.42 20.41 -0.31
C TYR A 164 -13.58 21.17 -0.95
N LEU A 165 -14.08 22.16 -0.19
CA LEU A 165 -15.17 23.09 -0.50
C LEU A 165 -16.51 22.69 0.11
N THR A 166 -16.74 23.23 1.31
CA THR A 166 -18.09 23.36 1.84
C THR A 166 -18.84 24.40 1.02
N LYS A 167 -20.17 24.30 0.95
CA LYS A 167 -21.04 25.28 0.24
C LYS A 167 -20.83 26.74 0.67
N ARG A 168 -20.15 26.96 1.81
CA ARG A 168 -19.80 28.28 2.35
C ARG A 168 -18.55 28.90 1.69
N ASP A 169 -17.75 28.11 0.98
CA ASP A 169 -16.57 28.58 0.22
C ASP A 169 -16.94 29.11 -1.18
N LEU A 170 -18.18 28.88 -1.63
CA LEU A 170 -18.69 29.30 -2.95
C LEU A 170 -19.30 30.71 -2.98
N TRP A 171 -19.23 31.46 -1.88
CA TRP A 171 -19.71 32.85 -1.81
C TRP A 171 -18.56 33.83 -1.57
N GLY A 172 -17.77 34.08 -2.62
CA GLY A 172 -16.94 35.29 -2.69
C GLY A 172 -15.54 35.08 -3.24
N GLY A 173 -15.42 35.10 -4.57
CA GLY A 173 -14.16 35.23 -5.30
C GLY A 173 -13.52 33.90 -5.67
N HIS A 174 -12.65 33.94 -6.68
CA HIS A 174 -11.78 32.86 -7.15
C HIS A 174 -10.84 32.39 -6.03
N LYS A 175 -11.37 31.69 -5.03
CA LYS A 175 -10.62 31.26 -3.85
C LYS A 175 -10.46 29.76 -3.86
N CYS A 176 -9.26 29.33 -4.23
CA CYS A 176 -8.82 27.98 -3.99
C CYS A 176 -8.47 27.77 -2.51
N PRO A 177 -8.47 26.51 -2.03
CA PRO A 177 -7.93 26.19 -0.72
C PRO A 177 -6.50 26.73 -0.55
N THR A 178 -6.09 26.96 0.70
CA THR A 178 -4.71 27.37 1.00
C THR A 178 -3.72 26.37 0.38
N GLY A 179 -2.75 26.87 -0.41
CA GLY A 179 -1.78 26.06 -1.13
C GLY A 179 -2.17 25.68 -2.55
N PHE A 180 -3.37 26.05 -3.02
CA PHE A 180 -3.83 25.81 -4.39
C PHE A 180 -4.00 27.12 -5.16
N THR A 181 -3.73 27.08 -6.46
CA THR A 181 -3.85 28.20 -7.38
C THR A 181 -5.08 28.02 -8.27
N ALA A 182 -5.88 29.07 -8.43
CA ALA A 182 -7.04 29.07 -9.33
C ALA A 182 -6.57 29.28 -10.77
N CYS A 183 -6.60 28.22 -11.58
CA CYS A 183 -6.17 28.22 -12.97
C CYS A 183 -7.36 28.20 -13.92
N HIS A 184 -7.30 29.02 -14.97
CA HIS A 184 -8.34 29.05 -16.00
C HIS A 184 -8.31 27.77 -16.84
N ILE A 185 -9.49 27.20 -17.13
CA ILE A 185 -9.61 26.01 -17.98
C ILE A 185 -9.70 26.45 -19.45
N PRO A 186 -8.66 26.23 -20.27
CA PRO A 186 -8.67 26.62 -21.67
C PRO A 186 -9.80 25.90 -22.43
N GLY A 187 -10.42 26.60 -23.39
CA GLY A 187 -11.56 26.07 -24.16
C GLY A 187 -12.92 26.14 -23.43
N ARG A 188 -12.97 26.67 -22.21
CA ARG A 188 -14.23 26.98 -21.50
C ARG A 188 -14.44 28.49 -21.36
N ASN A 189 -15.58 28.89 -20.80
CA ASN A 189 -15.88 30.31 -20.56
C ASN A 189 -14.85 30.95 -19.61
N ALA A 190 -14.74 32.29 -19.63
CA ALA A 190 -13.78 33.04 -18.80
C ALA A 190 -13.98 32.85 -17.28
N ASN A 191 -15.12 32.29 -16.86
CA ASN A 191 -15.46 32.01 -15.47
C ASN A 191 -15.17 30.55 -15.07
N SER A 192 -14.62 29.74 -15.98
CA SER A 192 -14.25 28.34 -15.70
C SER A 192 -12.83 28.28 -15.19
N TRP A 193 -12.70 27.87 -13.93
CA TRP A 193 -11.42 27.70 -13.26
C TRP A 193 -11.39 26.36 -12.54
N GLU A 194 -10.18 25.88 -12.30
CA GLU A 194 -9.88 24.73 -11.46
C GLU A 194 -8.80 25.08 -10.44
N CYS A 195 -8.74 24.35 -9.33
CA CYS A 195 -7.70 24.53 -8.33
C CYS A 195 -6.60 23.51 -8.55
N LEU A 196 -5.39 23.99 -8.81
CA LEU A 196 -4.20 23.15 -9.03
C LEU A 196 -3.17 23.41 -7.93
N ASP A 197 -2.49 22.36 -7.48
CA ASP A 197 -1.30 22.48 -6.66
C ASP A 197 -0.10 22.67 -7.58
N THR A 198 0.23 23.92 -7.87
CA THR A 198 1.34 24.27 -8.76
C THR A 198 2.72 23.94 -8.20
N GLU A 199 2.81 23.49 -6.93
CA GLU A 199 4.08 23.06 -6.35
C GLU A 199 4.42 21.60 -6.67
N THR A 200 3.42 20.78 -6.99
CA THR A 200 3.57 19.33 -7.18
C THR A 200 2.95 18.78 -8.47
N ASP A 201 2.08 19.53 -9.14
CA ASP A 201 1.46 19.12 -10.40
C ASP A 201 2.47 19.15 -11.57
N LEU A 202 2.50 18.08 -12.37
CA LEU A 202 3.46 17.93 -13.48
C LEU A 202 3.14 18.81 -14.69
N GLU A 203 1.85 19.05 -14.95
CA GLU A 203 1.36 19.76 -16.14
C GLU A 203 1.24 21.27 -15.90
N SER A 204 1.22 21.66 -14.62
CA SER A 204 1.07 23.04 -14.14
C SER A 204 2.17 23.40 -13.12
N CYS A 205 3.38 22.91 -13.35
CA CYS A 205 4.48 23.08 -12.41
C CYS A 205 4.95 24.55 -12.40
N GLY A 206 4.92 25.17 -11.22
CA GLY A 206 5.36 26.54 -11.00
C GLY A 206 4.32 27.62 -11.38
N GLY A 207 3.16 27.24 -11.92
CA GLY A 207 2.11 28.21 -12.28
C GLY A 207 0.96 27.60 -13.08
N CYS A 208 0.01 28.44 -13.48
CA CYS A 208 -1.11 27.98 -14.32
C CYS A 208 -0.69 27.79 -15.78
N PRO A 209 -1.27 26.81 -16.51
CA PRO A 209 -0.91 26.49 -17.89
C PRO A 209 -1.44 27.51 -18.93
N SER A 210 -1.67 28.79 -18.57
CA SER A 210 -2.22 29.80 -19.48
C SER A 210 -1.59 31.19 -19.31
N LEU A 211 -1.60 31.94 -20.42
CA LEU A 211 -0.96 33.25 -20.62
C LEU A 211 -1.64 34.43 -19.90
N TYR A 212 -2.65 34.17 -19.07
CA TYR A 212 -3.50 35.20 -18.44
C TYR A 212 -3.31 35.32 -16.92
N SER A 213 -2.19 34.83 -16.40
CA SER A 213 -1.82 35.00 -14.99
C SER A 213 -0.65 35.98 -14.87
N ASP A 214 -0.72 36.91 -13.91
CA ASP A 214 0.36 37.85 -13.57
C ASP A 214 1.60 37.14 -12.94
N SER A 215 1.52 35.82 -12.77
CA SER A 215 2.59 34.94 -12.31
C SER A 215 3.28 34.23 -13.49
N LEU A 216 4.51 33.74 -13.26
CA LEU A 216 5.22 32.89 -14.23
C LEU A 216 4.29 31.77 -14.75
N PRO A 217 4.20 31.55 -16.06
CA PRO A 217 3.36 30.50 -16.62
C PRO A 217 3.85 29.14 -16.13
N GLY A 218 2.90 28.28 -15.77
CA GLY A 218 3.19 26.89 -15.43
C GLY A 218 3.85 26.17 -16.59
N LYS A 219 4.77 25.27 -16.27
CA LYS A 219 5.44 24.42 -17.24
C LYS A 219 4.93 23.00 -17.10
N ASP A 220 4.61 22.38 -18.23
CA ASP A 220 4.45 20.94 -18.34
C ASP A 220 5.84 20.28 -18.34
N CYS A 221 6.14 19.58 -17.25
CA CYS A 221 7.40 18.87 -17.07
C CYS A 221 7.49 17.59 -17.93
N THR A 222 6.36 17.03 -18.35
CA THR A 222 6.32 15.82 -19.21
C THR A 222 6.61 16.17 -20.67
N ALA A 223 6.36 17.41 -21.09
CA ALA A 223 6.73 17.94 -22.40
C ALA A 223 8.24 18.20 -22.57
N ILE A 224 9.08 17.96 -21.55
CA ILE A 224 10.53 18.15 -21.69
C ILE A 224 11.09 17.10 -22.66
N PRO A 225 11.79 17.51 -23.74
CA PRO A 225 12.32 16.56 -24.72
C PRO A 225 13.29 15.55 -24.09
N GLY A 226 13.13 14.27 -24.42
CA GLY A 226 14.02 13.20 -23.98
C GLY A 226 13.87 12.80 -22.51
N VAL A 227 12.85 13.29 -21.81
CA VAL A 227 12.58 12.95 -20.41
C VAL A 227 11.89 11.58 -20.29
N SER A 228 12.33 10.75 -19.35
CA SER A 228 11.71 9.45 -19.05
C SER A 228 11.09 9.41 -17.66
N ASP A 229 11.64 10.16 -16.70
CA ASP A 229 11.13 10.27 -15.33
C ASP A 229 11.40 11.68 -14.80
N VAL A 230 10.35 12.34 -14.32
CA VAL A 230 10.35 13.75 -13.93
C VAL A 230 9.34 14.00 -12.83
N SER A 231 9.66 14.92 -11.93
CA SER A 231 8.80 15.37 -10.84
C SER A 231 8.69 16.90 -10.82
N CYS A 232 7.56 17.42 -10.33
CA CYS A 232 7.46 18.81 -9.93
C CYS A 232 7.76 18.93 -8.44
N ILE A 233 8.81 19.66 -8.08
CA ILE A 233 9.23 19.84 -6.69
C ILE A 233 9.31 21.34 -6.40
N LYS A 234 8.41 21.83 -5.54
CA LYS A 234 8.31 23.25 -5.17
C LYS A 234 8.22 24.16 -6.40
N GLY A 235 7.41 23.75 -7.37
CA GLY A 235 7.19 24.50 -8.62
C GLY A 235 8.35 24.45 -9.62
N ASN A 236 9.28 23.51 -9.47
CA ASN A 236 10.37 23.30 -10.42
C ASN A 236 10.35 21.87 -10.98
N CYS A 237 10.49 21.74 -12.30
CA CYS A 237 10.69 20.45 -12.94
C CYS A 237 12.08 19.89 -12.57
N VAL A 238 12.10 18.72 -11.96
CA VAL A 238 13.31 17.97 -11.62
C VAL A 238 13.30 16.66 -12.38
N ILE A 239 14.25 16.50 -13.29
CA ILE A 239 14.41 15.27 -14.07
C ILE A 239 15.21 14.25 -13.27
N HIS A 240 14.66 13.06 -13.12
CA HIS A 240 15.33 11.92 -12.48
C HIS A 240 15.99 11.00 -13.51
N LYS A 241 15.42 10.90 -14.71
CA LYS A 241 15.92 10.01 -15.77
C LYS A 241 15.60 10.53 -17.17
N CYS A 242 16.58 10.46 -18.05
CA CYS A 242 16.41 10.68 -19.50
C CYS A 242 16.17 9.36 -20.24
N MET A 243 15.55 9.44 -21.41
CA MET A 243 15.39 8.33 -22.35
C MET A 243 16.76 7.84 -22.87
N ALA A 244 16.81 6.63 -23.42
CA ALA A 244 18.02 6.12 -24.06
C ALA A 244 18.45 7.05 -25.21
N GLY A 245 19.75 7.31 -25.34
CA GLY A 245 20.31 8.30 -26.27
C GLY A 245 20.34 9.74 -25.75
N PHE A 246 19.90 9.99 -24.51
CA PHE A 246 19.96 11.32 -23.89
C PHE A 246 20.73 11.30 -22.56
N ASP A 247 21.48 12.37 -22.31
CA ASP A 247 22.22 12.63 -21.08
C ASP A 247 21.61 13.77 -20.28
N LEU A 248 21.55 13.59 -18.96
CA LEU A 248 21.02 14.60 -18.05
C LEU A 248 22.03 15.75 -17.90
N SER A 249 21.59 16.96 -18.26
CA SER A 249 22.36 18.19 -18.05
C SER A 249 21.79 18.96 -16.87
N GLY A 250 22.58 19.04 -15.79
CA GLY A 250 22.14 19.60 -14.51
C GLY A 250 21.00 18.76 -13.91
N HIS A 251 19.78 19.29 -13.93
CA HIS A 251 18.55 18.64 -13.43
C HIS A 251 17.28 18.99 -14.22
N SER A 252 17.40 19.72 -15.33
CA SER A 252 16.25 20.34 -16.01
C SER A 252 16.17 20.05 -17.50
N GLU A 253 17.20 19.41 -18.07
CA GLU A 253 17.28 19.13 -19.51
C GLU A 253 17.91 17.77 -19.78
N CYS A 254 17.38 17.09 -20.79
CA CYS A 254 17.96 15.90 -21.38
C CYS A 254 18.54 16.30 -22.75
N ILE A 255 19.86 16.15 -22.91
CA ILE A 255 20.57 16.51 -24.13
C ILE A 255 20.87 15.23 -24.90
N TYR A 256 20.55 15.20 -26.18
CA TYR A 256 20.88 14.04 -27.01
C TYR A 256 22.40 13.81 -27.07
N SER A 257 22.80 12.56 -26.95
CA SER A 257 24.19 12.11 -26.88
C SER A 257 24.39 11.03 -27.93
N GLU A 258 25.08 11.39 -29.02
CA GLU A 258 25.36 10.49 -30.16
C GLU A 258 26.08 9.21 -29.70
N ASP A 259 26.95 9.32 -28.70
CA ASP A 259 27.71 8.21 -28.10
C ASP A 259 26.82 7.17 -27.38
N LYS A 260 25.55 7.49 -27.13
CA LYS A 260 24.56 6.62 -26.46
C LYS A 260 23.37 6.30 -27.34
N ASP A 261 23.42 6.69 -28.61
CA ASP A 261 22.36 6.36 -29.55
C ASP A 261 22.30 4.83 -29.73
N PRO A 262 21.15 4.19 -29.44
CA PRO A 262 21.04 2.74 -29.50
C PRO A 262 21.24 2.17 -30.92
N HIS A 263 20.99 2.95 -31.98
CA HIS A 263 21.28 2.56 -33.36
C HIS A 263 22.78 2.66 -33.68
N ILE A 264 23.47 3.70 -33.18
CA ILE A 264 24.93 3.82 -33.37
C ILE A 264 25.68 2.79 -32.52
N LEU A 265 25.25 2.53 -31.28
CA LEU A 265 25.80 1.41 -30.48
C LEU A 265 25.55 0.06 -31.17
N ALA A 266 24.34 -0.19 -31.68
CA ALA A 266 24.05 -1.45 -32.37
C ALA A 266 24.92 -1.65 -33.63
N ALA A 267 25.21 -0.56 -34.36
CA ALA A 267 26.12 -0.56 -35.50
C ALA A 267 27.58 -0.81 -35.08
N GLN A 268 28.02 -0.21 -33.97
CA GLN A 268 29.39 -0.32 -33.46
C GLN A 268 29.70 -1.71 -32.86
N TYR A 269 28.68 -2.42 -32.37
CA TYR A 269 28.77 -3.81 -31.90
C TYR A 269 28.38 -4.87 -32.95
N GLY A 270 28.09 -4.47 -34.20
CA GLY A 270 27.85 -5.38 -35.32
C GLY A 270 26.60 -6.25 -35.20
N LEU A 271 25.55 -5.76 -34.53
CA LEU A 271 24.31 -6.51 -34.28
C LEU A 271 23.25 -6.34 -35.39
N GLU A 272 23.64 -5.91 -36.58
CA GLU A 272 22.69 -5.49 -37.62
C GLU A 272 21.96 -6.64 -38.32
N HIS A 273 22.21 -7.91 -38.01
CA HIS A 273 21.60 -9.04 -38.73
C HIS A 273 21.07 -10.13 -37.80
N SER A 274 19.92 -9.86 -37.19
CA SER A 274 18.98 -10.93 -36.82
C SER A 274 17.55 -10.47 -37.10
N GLN A 275 17.16 -10.58 -38.38
CA GLN A 275 15.77 -10.49 -38.80
C GLN A 275 15.01 -11.70 -38.23
N LEU A 276 13.90 -11.44 -37.54
CA LEU A 276 12.77 -12.37 -37.47
C LEU A 276 11.90 -12.15 -38.71
#